data_AF-A0A9E8N9H3-F1
#
_entry.id   AF-A0A9E8N9H3-F1
#
_cell.length_a   1.000
_cell.length_b   1.000
_cell.length_c   1.000
_cell.angle_alpha   90.00
_cell.angle_beta   90.00
_cell.angle_gamma   90.00
#
_symmetry.space_group_name_H-M   'P 1'
#
loop_
_entity.id
_entity.type
_entity.pdbx_description
1 polymer ?
#
loop_
_entity_poly.entity_id
_entity_poly.type
_entity_poly.pdbx_seq_one_letter_code
_entity_poly.pdbx_strand_id
1 'polypeptide(L)'
;MAWTVILEDENKNDIELLEQEFSMVNLNNSEKETFKLLKYLDPYGDTIFNNLQMSDLISDLIYLKGIEQNNELINLIIELAKKCQSDNHCYIAFYGD
;
A
#
# COMPACT_ATOMS: atom_id res chain seq x y z
N MET A 1 -5.74 12.79 5.35
CA MET A 1 -4.32 12.45 5.54
C MET A 1 -3.95 11.48 4.45
N ALA A 2 -2.68 11.49 4.06
CA ALA A 2 -2.18 10.73 2.94
C ALA A 2 -0.83 10.10 3.31
N TRP A 3 -0.40 9.11 2.55
CA TRP A 3 0.86 8.42 2.71
C TRP A 3 1.75 8.64 1.50
N THR A 4 3.04 8.86 1.72
CA THR A 4 4.03 8.67 0.67
C THR A 4 4.30 7.18 0.52
N VAL A 5 4.23 6.65 -0.70
CA VAL A 5 4.39 5.21 -0.97
C VAL A 5 5.69 4.95 -1.72
N ILE A 6 6.55 4.12 -1.14
CA ILE A 6 7.89 3.83 -1.67
C ILE A 6 8.09 2.30 -1.74
N LEU A 7 8.67 1.83 -2.84
CA LEU A 7 9.26 0.51 -2.94
C LEU A 7 10.75 0.62 -2.59
N GLU A 8 11.18 -0.14 -1.60
CA GLU A 8 12.53 -0.08 -1.04
C GLU A 8 13.21 -1.45 -1.03
N ASP A 9 14.55 -1.45 -0.99
CA ASP A 9 15.36 -2.65 -0.72
C ASP A 9 15.56 -2.90 0.78
N GLU A 10 16.29 -3.95 1.14
CA GLU A 10 16.60 -4.29 2.54
C GLU A 10 17.48 -3.28 3.28
N ASN A 11 18.11 -2.37 2.54
CA ASN A 11 18.97 -1.30 3.06
C ASN A 11 18.23 0.05 3.14
N LYS A 12 16.91 0.08 2.85
CA LYS A 12 16.07 1.28 2.73
C LYS A 12 16.50 2.24 1.63
N ASN A 13 17.09 1.71 0.55
CA ASN A 13 17.27 2.50 -0.66
C ASN A 13 15.97 2.47 -1.46
N ASP A 14 15.54 3.65 -1.89
CA ASP A 14 14.38 3.80 -2.76
C ASP A 14 14.65 3.14 -4.13
N ILE A 15 13.84 2.14 -4.47
CA ILE A 15 13.80 1.53 -5.79
C ILE A 15 12.83 2.30 -6.68
N GLU A 16 11.63 2.61 -6.15
CA GLU A 16 10.58 3.32 -6.89
C GLU A 16 9.67 4.11 -5.92
N LEU A 17 9.51 5.40 -6.19
CA LEU A 17 8.67 6.31 -5.41
C LEU A 17 7.42 6.67 -6.23
N LEU A 18 6.24 6.64 -5.60
CA LEU A 18 5.05 7.24 -6.20
C LEU A 18 5.07 8.76 -5.98
N GLU A 19 5.00 9.53 -7.07
CA GLU A 19 5.05 11.00 -7.03
C GLU A 19 3.84 11.65 -6.33
N GLN A 20 2.71 10.93 -6.25
CA GLN A 20 1.49 11.42 -5.63
C GLN A 20 1.24 10.67 -4.34
N GLU A 21 0.84 11.41 -3.31
CA GLU A 21 0.47 10.84 -2.03
C GLU A 21 -0.80 10.01 -2.16
N PHE A 22 -0.79 8.85 -1.52
CA PHE A 22 -1.92 7.95 -1.48
C PHE A 22 -2.85 8.33 -0.32
N SER A 23 -4.13 8.52 -0.58
CA SER A 23 -5.14 8.69 0.48
C SER A 23 -6.26 7.69 0.29
N MET A 24 -6.80 7.17 1.39
CA MET A 24 -8.01 6.35 1.38
C MET A 24 -9.21 7.18 1.82
N VAL A 25 -10.38 6.88 1.26
CA VAL A 25 -11.64 7.42 1.78
C VAL A 25 -11.88 6.98 3.22
N ASN A 26 -12.67 7.74 3.98
CA ASN A 26 -13.09 7.33 5.31
C ASN A 26 -14.02 6.12 5.24
N LEU A 27 -13.43 4.93 5.36
CA LEU A 27 -14.13 3.66 5.41
C LEU A 27 -14.80 3.46 6.78
N ASN A 28 -15.98 2.84 6.79
CA ASN A 28 -16.65 2.46 8.03
C ASN A 28 -15.95 1.25 8.69
N ASN A 29 -16.25 0.98 9.97
CA ASN A 29 -15.59 -0.10 10.70
C ASN A 29 -15.80 -1.48 10.06
N SER A 30 -16.97 -1.76 9.48
CA SER A 30 -17.22 -3.04 8.80
C SER A 30 -16.38 -3.24 7.54
N GLU A 31 -16.15 -2.17 6.77
CA GLU A 31 -15.26 -2.20 5.61
C GLU A 31 -13.81 -2.38 6.07
N LYS A 32 -13.38 -1.68 7.13
CA LYS A 32 -12.04 -1.83 7.70
C LYS A 32 -11.74 -3.27 8.12
N GLU A 33 -12.68 -3.97 8.73
CA GLU A 33 -12.49 -5.38 9.12
C GLU A 33 -12.35 -6.34 7.94
N THR A 34 -12.74 -5.93 6.73
CA THR A 34 -12.57 -6.73 5.51
C THR A 34 -11.12 -6.73 5.04
N PHE A 35 -10.38 -5.65 5.30
CA PHE A 35 -8.98 -5.55 4.92
C PHE A 35 -8.08 -6.38 5.83
N LYS A 36 -7.09 -7.02 5.24
CA LYS A 36 -6.08 -7.80 5.98
C LYS A 36 -4.94 -6.91 6.47
N LEU A 37 -4.44 -6.04 5.60
CA LEU A 37 -3.27 -5.20 5.81
C LEU A 37 -3.61 -3.71 5.82
N LEU A 38 -4.47 -3.24 4.92
CA LEU A 38 -4.80 -1.80 4.83
C LEU A 38 -5.45 -1.27 6.12
N LYS A 39 -6.08 -2.13 6.92
CA LYS A 39 -6.63 -1.75 8.24
C LYS A 39 -5.59 -1.34 9.28
N TYR A 40 -4.32 -1.70 9.06
CA TYR A 40 -3.21 -1.34 9.93
C TYR A 40 -2.50 -0.07 9.51
N LEU A 41 -2.87 0.53 8.37
CA LEU A 41 -2.32 1.81 7.97
C LEU A 41 -2.79 2.90 8.94
N ASP A 42 -1.83 3.43 9.68
CA ASP A 42 -2.00 4.63 10.49
C ASP A 42 -1.60 5.85 9.64
N PRO A 43 -2.47 6.84 9.44
CA PRO A 43 -2.11 8.04 8.69
C PRO A 43 -0.96 8.84 9.29
N TYR A 44 -0.65 8.65 10.58
CA TYR A 44 0.42 9.33 11.30
C TYR A 44 1.65 8.45 11.55
N GLY A 45 1.64 7.21 11.02
CA GLY A 45 2.65 6.22 11.32
C GLY A 45 3.15 5.52 10.07
N ASP A 46 4.43 5.19 10.10
CA ASP A 46 5.05 4.42 9.02
C ASP A 46 4.61 2.97 9.09
N THR A 47 4.23 2.41 7.94
CA THR A 47 3.90 0.99 7.82
C THR A 47 4.68 0.38 6.68
N ILE A 48 5.42 -0.70 6.95
CA ILE A 48 6.26 -1.38 5.96
C ILE A 48 5.75 -2.81 5.80
N PHE A 49 5.51 -3.22 4.56
CA PHE A 49 5.13 -4.57 4.20
C PHE A 49 6.22 -5.25 3.37
N ASN A 50 6.50 -6.51 3.66
CA ASN A 50 7.48 -7.31 2.91
C ASN A 50 6.82 -8.11 1.78
N ASN A 51 7.65 -8.74 0.93
CA ASN A 51 7.21 -9.54 -0.20
C ASN A 51 6.17 -10.64 0.14
N LEU A 52 6.26 -11.26 1.33
CA LEU A 52 5.32 -12.32 1.76
C LEU A 52 3.91 -11.77 1.99
N GLN A 53 3.78 -10.47 2.28
CA GLN A 53 2.52 -9.78 2.54
C GLN A 53 1.86 -9.25 1.26
N MET A 54 2.56 -9.25 0.12
CA MET A 54 2.08 -8.61 -1.11
C MET A 54 0.80 -9.24 -1.66
N SER A 55 0.60 -10.55 -1.50
CA SER A 55 -0.66 -11.18 -1.93
C SER A 55 -1.87 -10.64 -1.17
N ASP A 56 -1.72 -10.38 0.12
CA ASP A 56 -2.79 -9.83 0.95
C ASP A 56 -2.97 -8.33 0.66
N LEU A 57 -1.88 -7.60 0.44
CA LEU A 57 -1.92 -6.18 0.07
C LEU A 57 -2.62 -5.97 -1.28
N ILE A 58 -2.28 -6.78 -2.29
CA ILE A 58 -2.92 -6.75 -3.61
C ILE A 58 -4.41 -7.05 -3.49
N SER A 59 -4.79 -8.05 -2.69
CA SER A 59 -6.20 -8.39 -2.47
C SER A 59 -6.97 -7.21 -1.85
N ASP A 60 -6.39 -6.58 -0.84
CA ASP A 60 -6.96 -5.40 -0.19
C ASP A 60 -7.10 -4.22 -1.18
N LEU A 61 -6.06 -3.93 -1.97
CA LEU A 61 -6.09 -2.85 -2.96
C LEU A 61 -7.10 -3.10 -4.08
N ILE A 62 -7.29 -4.36 -4.52
CA ILE A 62 -8.32 -4.72 -5.49
C ILE A 62 -9.71 -4.45 -4.91
N TYR A 63 -9.94 -4.79 -3.65
CA TYR A 63 -11.21 -4.49 -2.98
C TYR A 63 -11.41 -2.98 -2.85
N LEU A 64 -10.38 -2.24 -2.43
CA LEU A 64 -10.42 -0.78 -2.33
C LEU A 64 -10.72 -0.12 -3.68
N LYS A 65 -10.13 -0.61 -4.79
CA LYS A 65 -10.41 -0.13 -6.14
C LYS A 65 -11.90 -0.25 -6.51
N GLY A 66 -12.58 -1.29 -6.02
CA GLY A 66 -14.03 -1.46 -6.21
C GLY A 66 -14.85 -0.35 -5.55
N ILE A 67 -14.35 0.19 -4.43
CA ILE A 67 -14.94 1.30 -3.68
C ILE A 67 -14.54 2.64 -4.29
N GLU A 68 -13.26 2.84 -4.59
CA GLU A 68 -12.66 4.06 -5.12
C GLU A 68 -12.35 3.95 -6.63
N GLN A 69 -13.40 3.86 -7.45
CA GLN A 69 -13.27 3.53 -8.87
C GLN A 69 -12.41 4.52 -9.71
N ASN A 70 -12.26 5.77 -9.24
CA ASN A 70 -11.53 6.82 -9.96
C ASN A 70 -10.11 7.05 -9.42
N ASN A 71 -9.64 6.24 -8.47
CA ASN A 71 -8.32 6.41 -7.86
C ASN A 71 -7.26 5.58 -8.60
N GLU A 72 -6.63 6.20 -9.60
CA GLU A 72 -5.59 5.57 -10.42
C GLU A 72 -4.33 5.20 -9.61
N LEU A 73 -4.10 5.82 -8.44
CA LEU A 73 -2.96 5.46 -7.59
C LEU A 73 -3.07 4.02 -7.08
N ILE A 74 -4.28 3.51 -6.86
CA ILE A 74 -4.47 2.12 -6.43
C ILE A 74 -3.87 1.15 -7.46
N ASN A 75 -4.00 1.45 -8.76
CA ASN A 75 -3.39 0.62 -9.81
C ASN A 75 -1.87 0.67 -9.74
N LEU A 76 -1.30 1.86 -9.52
CA LEU A 76 0.15 2.03 -9.39
C LEU A 76 0.71 1.26 -8.18
N ILE A 77 0.03 1.32 -7.03
CA ILE A 77 0.42 0.57 -5.83
C ILE A 77 0.29 -0.94 -6.07
N ILE A 78 -0.75 -1.40 -6.78
CA ILE A 78 -0.88 -2.83 -7.16
C ILE A 78 0.30 -3.27 -8.02
N GLU A 79 0.74 -2.46 -8.98
CA GLU A 79 1.91 -2.81 -9.81
C GLU A 79 3.21 -2.81 -8.99
N LEU A 80 3.40 -1.87 -8.06
CA LEU A 80 4.50 -1.92 -7.10
C LEU A 80 4.46 -3.20 -6.25
N ALA A 81 3.29 -3.58 -5.75
CA ALA A 81 3.12 -4.78 -4.92
C ALA A 81 3.45 -6.05 -5.70
N LYS A 82 3.09 -6.12 -6.99
CA LYS A 82 3.48 -7.22 -7.88
C LYS A 82 4.99 -7.28 -8.10
N LYS A 83 5.66 -6.13 -8.30
CA LYS A 83 7.13 -6.06 -8.39
C LYS A 83 7.76 -6.58 -7.10
N CYS A 84 7.33 -6.04 -5.96
CA CYS A 84 7.79 -6.44 -4.63
C CYS A 84 7.56 -7.93 -4.35
N GLN A 85 6.46 -8.52 -4.82
CA GLN A 85 6.17 -9.94 -4.61
C GLN A 85 7.20 -10.87 -5.26
N SER A 86 7.83 -10.43 -6.35
CA SER A 86 8.77 -11.23 -7.12
C SER A 86 10.22 -11.23 -6.58
N ASP A 87 10.53 -10.32 -5.66
CA ASP A 87 11.86 -10.17 -5.06
C ASP A 87 11.79 -10.31 -3.53
N ASN A 88 12.64 -11.17 -2.95
CA ASN A 88 12.65 -11.46 -1.52
C ASN A 88 13.24 -10.32 -0.66
N HIS A 89 13.87 -9.33 -1.29
CA HIS A 89 14.52 -8.22 -0.61
C HIS A 89 13.81 -6.88 -0.83
N CYS A 90 12.60 -6.91 -1.37
CA CYS A 90 11.79 -5.71 -1.57
C CYS A 90 10.73 -5.53 -0.48
N TYR A 91 10.43 -4.27 -0.19
CA TYR A 91 9.43 -3.82 0.77
C TYR A 91 8.63 -2.66 0.21
N ILE A 92 7.35 -2.57 0.55
CA ILE A 92 6.55 -1.37 0.29
C ILE A 92 6.35 -0.64 1.62
N ALA A 93 6.84 0.59 1.67
CA ALA A 93 6.67 1.50 2.79
C ALA A 93 5.56 2.52 2.49
N PHE A 94 4.69 2.72 3.47
CA PHE A 94 3.70 3.78 3.53
C PHE A 94 4.12 4.73 4.65
N TYR A 95 4.70 5.86 4.29
CA TYR A 95 5.13 6.91 5.23
C TYR A 95 3.97 7.86 5.48
N GLY A 96 3.54 7.95 6.74
CA GLY A 96 2.52 8.91 7.17
C GLY A 96 3.11 10.31 7.39
N ASP A 97 2.25 11.33 7.35
CA ASP A 97 2.59 12.74 7.63
C ASP A 97 1.79 13.26 8.84
#